data_AF-A0A9D4U663-F1
#
_entry.id   AF-A0A9D4U663-F1
#
_cell.length_a   1.000
_cell.length_b   1.000
_cell.length_c   1.000
_cell.angle_alpha   90.00
_cell.angle_beta   90.00
_cell.angle_gamma   90.00
#
_symmetry.space_group_name_H-M   'P 1'
#
loop_
_entity.id
_entity.type
_entity.pdbx_description
1 polymer ?
#
loop_
_entity_poly.entity_id
_entity_poly.type
_entity_poly.pdbx_seq_one_letter_code
_entity_poly.pdbx_strand_id
1 'polypeptide(L)'
;MCKLKRSMRLRANLLQPLKDVVTIYTRHDCLEELTSNEKLFFRLSRVLLKFPKDIDWVLCHFCFWQKKTVDNATDSSSTRGRSWALVASIILLKAVEVLPALGEVLKAGRSLLITDIKESMCQHPKFKALHERSIYLHTCPF
;
A
#
# COMPACT_ATOMS: atom_id res chain seq x y z
N MET A 1 -15.87 11.18 -5.06
CA MET A 1 -16.07 10.17 -3.97
C MET A 1 -14.88 9.21 -3.93
N CYS A 2 -14.12 9.20 -2.84
CA CYS A 2 -12.96 8.30 -2.68
C CYS A 2 -13.43 6.83 -2.65
N LYS A 3 -13.04 6.02 -3.65
CA LYS A 3 -13.56 4.65 -3.86
C LYS A 3 -12.93 3.56 -2.97
N LEU A 4 -12.00 3.91 -2.08
CA LEU A 4 -11.41 3.00 -1.09
C LEU A 4 -11.81 3.44 0.33
N LYS A 5 -11.79 2.51 1.30
CA LYS A 5 -11.93 2.73 2.77
C LYS A 5 -10.88 3.71 3.38
N ARG A 6 -10.27 4.57 2.58
CA ARG A 6 -9.32 5.63 2.96
C ARG A 6 -10.01 6.95 3.34
N SER A 7 -11.34 6.98 3.41
CA SER A 7 -12.13 8.15 3.83
C SER A 7 -11.74 8.66 5.23
N MET A 8 -11.20 7.80 6.09
CA MET A 8 -10.70 8.17 7.42
C MET A 8 -9.55 9.19 7.35
N ARG A 9 -8.60 9.02 6.43
CA ARG A 9 -7.46 9.95 6.29
C ARG A 9 -7.91 11.32 5.80
N LEU A 10 -8.84 11.37 4.84
CA LEU A 10 -9.39 12.64 4.37
C LEU A 10 -10.18 13.35 5.47
N ARG A 11 -11.01 12.62 6.22
CA ARG A 11 -11.78 13.16 7.35
C ARG A 11 -10.86 13.71 8.45
N ALA A 12 -9.77 13.02 8.78
CA ALA A 12 -8.80 13.51 9.75
C ALA A 12 -8.13 14.82 9.31
N ASN A 13 -7.76 14.95 8.03
CA ASN A 13 -7.18 16.19 7.49
C ASN A 13 -8.17 17.37 7.51
N LEU A 14 -9.48 17.11 7.39
CA LEU A 14 -10.51 18.15 7.50
C LEU A 14 -10.76 18.57 8.96
N LEU A 15 -10.72 17.62 9.89
CA LEU A 15 -10.91 17.90 11.32
C LEU A 15 -9.68 18.55 11.96
N GLN A 16 -8.50 18.31 11.41
CA GLN A 16 -7.23 18.84 11.91
C GLN A 16 -6.39 19.33 10.73
N PRO A 17 -6.60 20.59 10.29
CA PRO A 17 -5.86 21.14 9.16
C PRO A 17 -4.39 21.28 9.50
N LEU A 18 -3.54 21.00 8.51
CA LEU A 18 -2.10 21.15 8.65
C LEU A 18 -1.76 22.64 8.77
N LYS A 19 -0.78 22.96 9.61
CA LYS A 19 -0.23 24.30 9.76
C LYS A 19 1.09 24.50 9.01
N ASP A 20 1.71 23.40 8.57
CA ASP A 20 2.95 23.45 7.82
C ASP A 20 2.68 23.88 6.38
N VAL A 21 3.14 25.08 6.06
CA VAL A 21 2.95 25.75 4.77
C VAL A 21 3.65 24.98 3.65
N VAL A 22 4.84 24.42 3.89
CA VAL A 22 5.58 23.67 2.88
C VAL A 22 4.78 22.44 2.46
N THR A 23 4.32 21.64 3.43
CA THR A 23 3.49 20.47 3.14
C THR A 23 2.19 20.83 2.41
N ILE A 24 1.59 21.99 2.69
CA ILE A 24 0.38 22.45 2.00
C ILE A 24 0.69 22.71 0.51
N TYR A 25 1.74 23.47 0.20
CA TYR A 25 2.13 23.74 -1.19
C TYR A 25 2.52 22.46 -1.93
N THR A 26 3.30 21.58 -1.31
CA THR A 26 3.68 20.30 -1.91
C THR A 26 2.44 19.42 -2.24
N ARG A 27 1.38 19.49 -1.42
CA ARG A 27 0.09 18.84 -1.73
C ARG A 27 -0.68 19.54 -2.83
N HIS A 28 -0.64 20.86 -2.88
CA HIS A 28 -1.26 21.64 -3.92
C HIS A 28 -0.63 21.34 -5.29
N ASP A 29 0.70 21.36 -5.40
CA ASP A 29 1.43 21.08 -6.64
C ASP A 29 1.12 19.68 -7.18
N CYS A 30 1.03 18.69 -6.27
CA CYS A 30 0.62 17.33 -6.64
C CYS A 30 -0.84 17.27 -7.14
N LEU A 31 -1.74 18.07 -6.55
CA LEU A 31 -3.14 18.12 -6.97
C LEU A 31 -3.29 18.80 -8.33
N GLU A 32 -2.56 19.89 -8.56
CA GLU A 32 -2.50 20.59 -9.84
C GLU A 32 -2.00 19.65 -10.94
N GLU A 33 -0.90 18.93 -10.70
CA GLU A 33 -0.37 17.93 -11.64
C GLU A 33 -1.40 16.84 -11.96
N LEU A 34 -2.10 16.32 -10.95
CA LEU A 34 -3.13 15.29 -11.14
C LEU A 34 -4.34 15.81 -11.92
N THR A 35 -4.70 17.07 -11.72
CA THR A 35 -5.85 17.70 -12.38
C THR A 35 -5.52 18.06 -13.83
N SER A 36 -4.31 18.56 -14.09
CA SER A 36 -3.85 18.89 -15.44
C SER A 36 -3.50 17.66 -16.29
N ASN A 37 -3.21 16.50 -15.67
CA ASN A 37 -2.89 15.26 -16.37
C ASN A 37 -3.93 14.15 -16.08
N GLU A 38 -5.08 14.25 -16.73
CA GLU A 38 -6.17 13.27 -16.61
C GLU A 38 -5.72 11.83 -16.86
N LYS A 39 -4.83 11.61 -17.84
CA LYS A 39 -4.31 10.28 -18.17
C LYS A 39 -3.58 9.66 -16.97
N LEU A 40 -2.77 10.45 -16.25
CA LEU A 40 -2.09 10.01 -15.04
C LEU A 40 -3.11 9.71 -13.94
N PHE A 41 -4.08 10.59 -13.72
CA PHE A 41 -5.14 10.39 -12.73
C PHE A 41 -5.97 9.12 -12.97
N PHE A 42 -6.41 8.86 -14.21
CA PHE A 42 -7.19 7.67 -14.53
C PHE A 42 -6.38 6.39 -14.40
N ARG A 43 -5.12 6.38 -14.89
CA ARG A 43 -4.23 5.23 -14.75
C ARG A 43 -3.96 4.93 -13.29
N LEU A 44 -3.67 5.94 -12.49
CA LEU A 44 -3.45 5.82 -11.05
C LEU A 44 -4.69 5.27 -10.36
N SER A 45 -5.87 5.85 -10.64
CA SER A 45 -7.14 5.39 -10.08
C SER A 45 -7.43 3.93 -10.41
N ARG A 46 -7.18 3.49 -11.65
CA ARG A 46 -7.37 2.09 -12.07
C ARG A 46 -6.44 1.13 -11.35
N VAL A 47 -5.17 1.51 -11.16
CA VAL A 47 -4.21 0.68 -10.42
C VAL A 47 -4.56 0.63 -8.93
N LEU A 48 -4.93 1.76 -8.33
CA LEU A 48 -5.32 1.83 -6.92
C LEU A 48 -6.58 0.98 -6.61
N LEU A 49 -7.47 0.79 -7.58
CA LEU A 49 -8.63 -0.09 -7.44
C LEU A 49 -8.28 -1.59 -7.43
N LYS A 50 -7.11 -1.98 -7.94
CA LYS A 50 -6.64 -3.37 -7.91
C LYS A 50 -6.11 -3.78 -6.53
N PHE A 51 -5.84 -2.81 -5.65
CA PHE A 51 -5.40 -3.11 -4.29
C PHE A 51 -6.52 -3.77 -3.47
N PRO A 52 -6.20 -4.75 -2.62
CA PRO A 52 -7.16 -5.33 -1.68
C PRO A 52 -7.77 -4.23 -0.80
N LYS A 53 -9.10 -4.19 -0.71
CA LYS A 53 -9.83 -3.13 0.01
C LYS A 53 -9.54 -3.09 1.51
N ASP A 54 -9.19 -4.24 2.10
CA ASP A 54 -8.95 -4.40 3.53
C ASP A 54 -7.46 -4.56 3.87
N ILE A 55 -6.56 -4.12 2.97
CA ILE A 55 -5.10 -4.22 3.20
C ILE A 55 -4.66 -3.57 4.51
N ASP A 56 -5.24 -2.43 4.88
CA ASP A 56 -4.95 -1.72 6.13
C ASP A 56 -5.33 -2.56 7.36
N TRP A 57 -6.45 -3.30 7.27
CA TRP A 57 -6.90 -4.18 8.35
C TRP A 57 -6.04 -5.44 8.44
N VAL A 58 -5.66 -6.02 7.31
CA VAL A 58 -4.75 -7.18 7.24
C VAL A 58 -3.37 -6.82 7.79
N LEU A 59 -2.81 -5.67 7.42
CA LEU A 59 -1.53 -5.18 7.95
C LEU A 59 -1.61 -4.95 9.47
N CYS A 60 -2.68 -4.31 9.93
CA CYS A 60 -2.95 -4.11 11.36
C CYS A 60 -2.96 -5.45 12.12
N HIS A 61 -3.77 -6.41 11.67
CA HIS A 61 -3.82 -7.75 12.28
C HIS A 61 -2.46 -8.44 12.26
N PHE A 62 -1.70 -8.34 11.18
CA PHE A 62 -0.38 -8.96 11.07
C PHE A 62 0.62 -8.35 12.06
N CYS A 63 0.71 -7.02 12.13
CA CYS A 63 1.59 -6.32 13.08
C CYS A 63 1.23 -6.63 14.55
N PHE A 64 -0.07 -6.68 14.88
CA PHE A 64 -0.52 -7.00 16.23
C PHE A 64 -0.41 -8.49 16.58
N TRP A 65 -0.49 -9.39 15.59
CA TRP A 65 -0.28 -10.82 15.82
C TRP A 65 1.17 -11.20 16.06
N GLN A 66 2.10 -10.60 15.31
CA GLN A 66 3.53 -10.83 15.56
C GLN A 66 3.94 -10.40 16.97
N LYS A 67 3.28 -9.39 17.55
CA LYS A 67 3.50 -8.97 18.93
C LYS A 67 3.03 -10.02 19.95
N LYS A 68 1.95 -10.76 19.68
CA LYS A 68 1.45 -11.83 20.57
C LYS A 68 2.32 -13.09 20.56
N THR A 69 3.03 -13.37 19.47
CA THR A 69 3.92 -14.55 19.37
C THR A 69 5.28 -14.36 20.02
N VAL A 70 5.73 -13.11 20.23
CA VAL A 70 6.99 -12.82 20.94
C VAL A 70 6.82 -12.94 22.46
N ASP A 71 5.65 -12.58 22.99
CA ASP A 71 5.39 -12.60 24.44
C ASP A 71 4.85 -13.94 24.97
N ASN A 72 4.21 -14.77 24.12
CA ASN A 72 3.57 -16.03 24.54
C ASN A 72 4.08 -17.21 23.70
N ALA A 73 5.28 -17.72 24.01
CA ALA A 73 5.88 -18.86 23.31
C ALA A 73 5.28 -20.24 23.69
N THR A 74 4.19 -20.32 24.47
CA THR A 74 3.72 -21.61 25.04
C THR A 74 2.33 -22.09 24.63
N ASP A 75 1.50 -21.33 23.92
CA ASP A 75 0.17 -21.82 23.58
C ASP A 75 0.04 -22.22 22.11
N SER A 76 -0.08 -23.53 21.92
CA SER A 76 -0.38 -24.21 20.67
C SER A 76 -1.58 -23.58 19.95
N SER A 77 -1.25 -22.63 19.07
CA SER A 77 -1.97 -22.22 17.86
C SER A 77 -3.28 -22.96 17.57
N SER A 78 -4.40 -22.29 17.81
CA SER A 78 -5.68 -22.68 17.23
C SER A 78 -5.55 -22.79 15.69
N THR A 79 -6.11 -23.83 15.09
CA THR A 79 -6.14 -24.03 13.62
C THR A 79 -6.65 -22.78 12.88
N ARG A 80 -7.59 -22.06 13.49
CA ARG A 80 -8.14 -20.77 13.02
C ARG A 80 -7.07 -19.68 12.88
N GLY A 81 -6.08 -19.62 13.78
CA GLY A 81 -4.97 -18.66 13.70
C GLY A 81 -4.01 -18.95 12.55
N ARG A 82 -3.69 -20.23 12.30
CA ARG A 82 -2.81 -20.61 11.18
C ARG A 82 -3.47 -20.32 9.82
N SER A 83 -4.74 -20.67 9.66
CA SER A 83 -5.49 -20.39 8.43
C SER A 83 -5.56 -18.89 8.14
N TRP A 84 -5.78 -18.07 9.17
CA TRP A 84 -5.89 -16.64 8.98
C TRP A 84 -4.53 -15.96 8.71
N ALA A 85 -3.42 -16.50 9.21
CA ALA A 85 -2.07 -16.06 8.85
C ALA A 85 -1.73 -16.36 7.38
N LEU A 86 -2.15 -17.52 6.87
CA LEU A 86 -2.00 -17.87 5.45
C LEU A 86 -2.84 -16.95 4.57
N VAL A 87 -4.12 -16.71 4.92
CA VAL A 87 -4.99 -15.80 4.16
C VAL A 87 -4.44 -14.37 4.16
N ALA A 88 -3.96 -13.87 5.31
CA ALA A 88 -3.31 -12.56 5.40
C ALA A 88 -2.07 -12.49 4.50
N SER A 89 -1.23 -13.53 4.51
CA SER A 89 -0.02 -13.60 3.68
C SER A 89 -0.37 -13.60 2.18
N ILE A 90 -1.42 -14.31 1.77
CA ILE A 90 -1.91 -14.30 0.38
C ILE A 90 -2.41 -12.92 -0.03
N ILE A 91 -3.17 -12.24 0.84
CA ILE A 91 -3.67 -10.87 0.57
C ILE A 91 -2.50 -9.88 0.42
N LEU A 92 -1.48 -9.99 1.28
CA LEU A 92 -0.27 -9.17 1.19
C LEU A 92 0.53 -9.45 -0.08
N LEU A 93 0.69 -10.73 -0.45
CA LEU A 93 1.35 -11.12 -1.70
C LEU A 93 0.60 -10.55 -2.91
N LYS A 94 -0.74 -10.62 -2.89
CA LYS A 94 -1.57 -10.05 -3.96
C LYS A 94 -1.45 -8.54 -4.07
N ALA A 95 -1.27 -7.84 -2.96
CA ALA A 95 -1.01 -6.41 -2.97
C ALA A 95 0.36 -6.08 -3.58
N VAL A 96 1.39 -6.88 -3.28
CA VAL A 96 2.76 -6.74 -3.77
C VAL A 96 2.83 -6.87 -5.29
N GLU A 97 2.02 -7.73 -5.91
CA GLU A 97 1.91 -7.86 -7.37
C GLU A 97 1.41 -6.57 -8.06
N VAL A 98 0.67 -5.70 -7.36
CA VAL A 98 0.12 -4.47 -7.94
C VAL A 98 1.13 -3.32 -7.91
N LEU A 99 2.14 -3.38 -7.03
CA LEU A 99 3.14 -2.33 -6.84
C LEU A 99 4.01 -2.02 -8.07
N PRO A 100 4.43 -2.98 -8.91
CA PRO A 100 5.18 -2.68 -10.13
C PRO A 100 4.35 -1.86 -11.12
N ALA A 101 3.08 -2.23 -11.31
CA ALA A 101 2.15 -1.47 -12.15
C ALA A 101 1.91 -0.06 -11.60
N LEU A 102 1.92 0.10 -10.26
CA LEU A 102 1.88 1.42 -9.62
C LEU A 102 3.15 2.22 -9.93
N GLY A 103 4.33 1.60 -9.80
CA GLY A 103 5.62 2.22 -10.12
C GLY A 103 5.68 2.76 -11.54
N GLU A 104 5.23 2.00 -12.53
CA GLU A 104 5.19 2.45 -13.94
C GLU A 104 4.26 3.64 -14.17
N VAL A 105 3.15 3.75 -13.42
CA VAL A 105 2.26 4.91 -13.50
C VAL A 105 2.89 6.13 -12.81
N LEU A 106 3.55 5.93 -11.67
CA LEU A 106 4.19 7.00 -10.91
C LEU A 106 5.44 7.57 -11.61
N LYS A 107 6.09 6.83 -12.52
CA LYS A 107 7.19 7.36 -13.37
C LYS A 107 6.77 8.56 -14.22
N ALA A 108 5.48 8.68 -14.55
CA ALA A 108 4.98 9.78 -15.36
C ALA A 108 4.76 11.07 -14.54
N GLY A 109 4.76 10.99 -13.20
CA GLY A 109 4.59 12.14 -12.32
C GLY A 109 5.91 12.79 -11.95
N ARG A 110 5.86 14.09 -11.70
CA ARG A 110 7.01 14.98 -11.48
C ARG A 110 6.92 15.76 -10.17
N SER A 111 5.76 15.81 -9.52
CA SER A 111 5.62 16.41 -8.20
C SER A 111 6.48 15.69 -7.17
N LEU A 112 6.94 16.46 -6.18
CA LEU A 112 7.76 15.96 -5.07
C LEU A 112 7.04 14.81 -4.35
N LEU A 113 5.74 14.96 -4.04
CA LEU A 113 4.97 13.91 -3.39
C LEU A 113 4.91 12.60 -4.18
N ILE A 114 4.69 12.66 -5.51
CA ILE A 114 4.65 11.45 -6.33
C ILE A 114 6.01 10.78 -6.38
N THR A 115 7.08 11.57 -6.40
CA THR A 115 8.46 11.10 -6.40
C THR A 115 8.81 10.43 -5.08
N ASP A 116 8.50 11.06 -3.95
CA ASP A 116 8.71 10.52 -2.61
C ASP A 116 7.93 9.22 -2.40
N ILE A 117 6.67 9.17 -2.86
CA ILE A 117 5.85 7.95 -2.79
C ILE A 117 6.48 6.82 -3.62
N LYS A 118 6.98 7.12 -4.82
CA LYS A 118 7.65 6.16 -5.70
C LYS A 118 8.93 5.61 -5.05
N GLU A 119 9.75 6.45 -4.45
CA GLU A 119 10.98 6.05 -3.77
C GLU A 119 10.67 5.19 -2.53
N SER A 120 9.74 5.65 -1.68
CA SER A 120 9.37 4.96 -0.45
C SER A 120 8.71 3.60 -0.69
N MET A 121 7.83 3.48 -1.70
CA MET A 121 7.02 2.28 -1.90
C MET A 121 7.59 1.34 -2.96
N CYS A 122 8.07 1.85 -4.10
CA CYS A 122 8.44 1.01 -5.25
C CYS A 122 9.94 0.69 -5.29
N GLN A 123 10.80 1.53 -4.72
CA GLN A 123 12.26 1.37 -4.79
C GLN A 123 12.88 0.78 -3.51
N HIS A 124 12.06 0.51 -2.50
CA HIS A 124 12.57 -0.04 -1.25
C HIS A 124 13.21 -1.43 -1.45
N PRO A 125 14.43 -1.70 -0.94
CA PRO A 125 15.18 -2.93 -1.22
C PRO A 125 14.43 -4.19 -0.77
N LYS A 126 13.70 -4.12 0.36
CA LYS A 126 12.84 -5.21 0.85
C LYS A 126 11.71 -5.56 -0.13
N PHE A 127 11.20 -4.59 -0.88
CA PHE A 127 10.14 -4.84 -1.86
C PHE A 127 10.68 -5.62 -3.06
N LYS A 128 11.87 -5.26 -3.56
CA LYS A 128 12.53 -5.97 -4.66
C LYS A 128 12.73 -7.45 -4.32
N ALA A 129 13.25 -7.76 -3.13
CA ALA A 129 13.43 -9.12 -2.66
C ALA A 129 12.10 -9.90 -2.53
N LEU A 130 11.03 -9.23 -2.08
CA LEU A 130 9.71 -9.84 -1.92
C LEU A 130 9.04 -10.11 -3.28
N HIS A 131 9.19 -9.19 -4.23
CA HIS A 131 8.67 -9.32 -5.59
C HIS A 131 9.37 -10.43 -6.37
N GLU A 132 10.71 -10.52 -6.29
CA GLU A 132 11.48 -11.63 -6.84
C GLU A 132 10.98 -12.97 -6.28
N ARG A 133 10.82 -13.07 -4.96
CA ARG A 133 10.27 -14.26 -4.29
C ARG A 133 8.85 -14.61 -4.76
N SER A 134 8.00 -13.61 -5.02
CA SER A 134 6.66 -13.80 -5.57
C SER A 134 6.69 -14.35 -7.00
N ILE A 135 7.62 -13.90 -7.83
CA ILE A 135 7.79 -14.42 -9.20
C ILE A 135 8.20 -15.89 -9.15
N TYR A 136 9.17 -16.26 -8.31
CA TYR A 136 9.62 -17.65 -8.16
C TYR A 136 8.48 -18.60 -7.73
N LEU A 137 7.54 -18.13 -6.90
CA LEU A 137 6.36 -18.91 -6.50
C LEU A 137 5.37 -19.14 -7.66
N HIS A 138 5.31 -18.23 -8.64
CA HIS A 138 4.45 -18.34 -9.81
C HIS A 138 5.08 -19.15 -10.96
N THR A 139 6.41 -19.28 -10.99
CA THR A 139 7.15 -20.05 -12.02
C THR A 139 7.53 -21.47 -11.61
N CYS A 140 7.26 -21.91 -10.37
CA CYS A 140 7.35 -23.32 -10.02
C CYS A 140 6.17 -24.10 -10.65
N PRO A 141 6.44 -25.00 -11.62
CA PRO A 141 5.41 -25.91 -12.10
C PRO A 141 5.15 -26.94 -11.00
N PHE A 142 3.90 -27.08 -10.58
CA PHE A 142 3.42 -28.35 -10.04
C PHE A 142 3.15 -29.29 -11.21
#